data_AF-A0A382LY52-F1
#
_entry.id   AF-A0A382LY52-F1
#
_cell.length_a   1.000
_cell.length_b   1.000
_cell.length_c   1.000
_cell.angle_alpha   90.00
_cell.angle_beta   90.00
_cell.angle_gamma   90.00
#
_symmetry.space_group_name_H-M   'P 1'
#
loop_
_entity.id
_entity.type
_entity.pdbx_description
1 polymer ?
#
loop_
_entity_poly.entity_id
_entity_poly.type
_entity_poly.pdbx_seq_one_letter_code
_entity_poly.pdbx_strand_id
1 'polypeptide(L)'
;VQGKDIILISNQMLDDRYWTSKQYITMELIKNNRVLYVEANYSFGKLLSGMIGKKWPVVPFGRLQYENDNLSVLTPYPRLPYRNHFQWIGWLNQKLLLAKIRRATKKLNFEHPLLWTFLHQTANMIGKLDESVAIYHCVDDWSVLLPMAGMGEPKRIRKDEKKLISCVDVVFRVSAKLLGHFKIP
;
A
#
# COMPACT_ATOMS: atom_id res chain seq x y z
N VAL A 1 7.33 -2.32 -19.09
CA VAL A 1 6.54 -1.06 -19.10
C VAL A 1 7.52 0.10 -19.08
N GLN A 2 7.38 1.08 -19.99
CA GLN A 2 8.27 2.24 -20.10
C GLN A 2 7.44 3.52 -20.24
N GLY A 3 7.97 4.65 -19.76
CA GLY A 3 7.36 5.97 -19.87
C GLY A 3 6.03 6.11 -19.12
N LYS A 4 5.79 5.28 -18.09
CA LYS A 4 4.55 5.33 -17.30
C LYS A 4 4.75 6.00 -15.96
N ASP A 5 3.65 6.53 -15.45
CA ASP A 5 3.51 6.91 -14.04
C ASP A 5 2.99 5.73 -13.25
N ILE A 6 3.57 5.47 -12.09
CA ILE A 6 3.23 4.29 -11.29
C ILE A 6 3.02 4.71 -9.84
N ILE A 7 1.87 4.36 -9.28
CA ILE A 7 1.59 4.47 -7.86
C ILE A 7 1.82 3.10 -7.24
N LEU A 8 2.89 2.92 -6.47
CA LEU A 8 3.22 1.66 -5.83
C LEU A 8 2.88 1.73 -4.34
N ILE A 9 1.86 0.99 -3.91
CA ILE A 9 1.41 0.95 -2.51
C ILE A 9 2.01 -0.26 -1.79
N SER A 10 2.95 0.01 -0.90
CA SER A 10 3.71 -0.99 -0.14
C SER A 10 3.21 -1.17 1.29
N ASN A 11 3.56 -2.32 1.88
CA ASN A 11 3.41 -2.59 3.32
C ASN A 11 4.71 -2.36 4.11
N GLN A 12 5.74 -1.82 3.48
CA GLN A 12 7.07 -1.53 4.07
C GLN A 12 7.53 -0.11 3.75
N MET A 13 8.46 0.40 4.56
CA MET A 13 9.17 1.64 4.24
C MET A 13 10.16 1.40 3.11
N LEU A 14 10.51 2.47 2.38
CA LEU A 14 11.52 2.34 1.33
C LEU A 14 12.92 2.15 1.94
N ASP A 15 13.21 2.83 3.05
CA ASP A 15 14.50 2.83 3.76
C ASP A 15 14.62 1.72 4.82
N ASP A 16 13.73 0.74 4.80
CA ASP A 16 13.78 -0.41 5.72
C ASP A 16 15.13 -1.14 5.62
N ARG A 17 15.69 -1.53 6.78
CA ARG A 17 17.01 -2.18 6.89
C ARG A 17 17.16 -3.44 6.03
N TYR A 18 16.06 -4.15 5.80
CA TYR A 18 16.01 -5.37 5.01
C TYR A 18 15.06 -5.19 3.83
N TRP A 19 15.62 -5.13 2.64
CA TRP A 19 14.85 -4.99 1.41
C TRP A 19 14.09 -6.27 1.07
N THR A 20 12.88 -6.11 0.56
CA THR A 20 12.07 -7.19 0.01
C THR A 20 11.78 -6.93 -1.46
N SER A 21 11.00 -7.82 -2.07
CA SER A 21 10.62 -7.73 -3.49
C SER A 21 10.06 -6.36 -3.88
N LYS A 22 9.39 -5.64 -2.97
CA LYS A 22 8.75 -4.34 -3.25
C LYS A 22 9.78 -3.25 -3.54
N GLN A 23 10.85 -3.19 -2.75
CA GLN A 23 11.95 -2.25 -2.95
C GLN A 23 12.72 -2.59 -4.24
N TYR A 24 13.07 -3.86 -4.46
CA TYR A 24 13.76 -4.28 -5.69
C TYR A 24 12.93 -4.02 -6.96
N ILE A 25 11.62 -4.32 -6.94
CA ILE A 25 10.71 -4.01 -8.04
C ILE A 25 10.65 -2.50 -8.27
N THR A 26 10.60 -1.70 -7.21
CA THR A 26 10.60 -0.23 -7.32
C THR A 26 11.87 0.24 -8.03
N MET A 27 13.05 -0.27 -7.64
CA MET A 27 14.32 0.11 -8.28
C MET A 27 14.39 -0.28 -9.75
N GLU A 28 13.76 -1.39 -10.15
CA GLU A 28 13.69 -1.78 -11.55
C GLU A 28 12.72 -0.89 -12.34
N LEU A 29 11.58 -0.54 -11.75
CA LEU A 29 10.56 0.30 -12.39
C LEU A 29 11.06 1.72 -12.65
N ILE A 30 11.78 2.33 -11.70
CA ILE A 30 12.25 3.73 -11.82
C ILE A 30 13.25 3.94 -12.96
N LYS A 31 13.90 2.88 -13.47
CA LYS A 31 14.84 3.00 -14.60
C LYS A 31 14.19 3.56 -15.85
N ASN A 32 12.88 3.36 -16.03
CA ASN A 32 12.16 3.76 -17.23
C ASN A 32 10.80 4.43 -16.95
N ASN A 33 10.45 4.66 -15.69
CA ASN A 33 9.12 5.10 -15.28
C ASN A 33 9.23 6.07 -14.10
N ARG A 34 8.21 6.92 -13.89
CA ARG A 34 8.09 7.73 -12.67
C ARG A 34 7.29 6.96 -11.64
N VAL A 35 7.83 6.76 -10.45
CA VAL A 35 7.22 5.95 -9.39
C VAL A 35 6.95 6.80 -8.16
N LEU A 36 5.70 6.78 -7.71
CA LEU A 36 5.28 7.22 -6.39
C LEU A 36 5.21 5.99 -5.46
N TYR A 37 6.22 5.82 -4.61
CA TYR A 37 6.26 4.78 -3.59
C TYR A 37 5.48 5.24 -2.36
N VAL A 38 4.35 4.59 -2.08
CA VAL A 38 3.52 4.86 -0.91
C VAL A 38 3.89 3.87 0.19
N GLU A 39 4.45 4.38 1.28
CA GLU A 39 4.98 3.56 2.37
C GLU A 39 3.90 2.91 3.24
N ALA A 40 4.34 2.00 4.12
CA ALA A 40 3.49 1.33 5.08
C ALA A 40 2.67 2.30 5.94
N ASN A 41 1.38 1.99 6.11
CA ASN A 41 0.51 2.69 7.06
C ASN A 41 0.74 2.17 8.50
N TYR A 42 1.61 2.85 9.26
CA TYR A 42 1.84 2.53 10.67
C TYR A 42 0.57 2.70 11.52
N SER A 43 0.44 1.90 12.58
CA SER A 43 -0.63 2.08 13.57
C SER A 43 -0.30 3.25 14.50
N PHE A 44 -1.30 4.05 14.89
CA PHE A 44 -1.15 5.13 15.87
C PHE A 44 -0.52 4.67 17.20
N GLY A 45 -0.71 3.40 17.60
CA GLY A 45 -0.05 2.84 18.79
C GLY A 45 1.47 2.69 18.64
N LYS A 46 1.95 2.34 17.45
CA LYS A 46 3.41 2.29 17.16
C LYS A 46 4.01 3.69 17.09
N LEU A 47 3.23 4.68 16.65
CA LEU A 47 3.61 6.10 16.69
C LEU A 47 3.85 6.56 18.14
N LEU A 48 2.89 6.31 19.05
CA LEU A 48 3.02 6.70 20.45
C LEU A 48 4.19 5.98 21.13
N SER A 49 4.35 4.68 20.91
CA SER A 49 5.47 3.91 21.45
C SER A 49 6.83 4.36 20.90
N GLY A 50 6.90 4.72 19.60
CA GLY A 50 8.11 5.23 18.96
C GLY A 50 8.49 6.67 19.37
N MET A 51 7.51 7.50 19.79
CA MET A 51 7.81 8.80 20.40
C MET A 51 8.39 8.66 21.81
N ILE A 52 8.02 7.60 22.54
CA ILE A 52 8.47 7.36 23.93
C ILE A 52 9.84 6.67 23.96
N GLY A 53 10.15 5.79 22.99
CA GLY A 53 11.46 5.16 22.86
C GLY A 53 12.25 5.73 21.69
N LYS A 54 13.33 6.50 21.96
CA LYS A 54 14.26 7.16 21.02
C LYS A 54 14.93 6.22 19.97
N LYS A 55 14.16 5.50 19.15
CA LYS A 55 14.67 4.56 18.14
C LYS A 55 13.77 4.50 16.91
N TRP A 56 13.27 5.62 16.39
CA TRP A 56 12.60 5.62 15.09
C TRP A 56 12.91 6.90 14.31
N PRO A 57 13.26 6.81 13.01
CA PRO A 57 13.24 7.98 12.15
C PRO A 57 11.77 8.39 12.03
N VAL A 58 11.39 9.44 12.75
CA VAL A 58 10.05 10.02 12.64
C VAL A 58 10.04 10.83 11.35
N VAL A 59 9.96 10.14 10.21
CA VAL A 59 9.67 10.80 8.93
C VAL A 59 8.39 11.61 9.17
N PRO A 60 8.38 12.93 8.92
CA PRO A 60 7.21 13.74 9.18
C PRO A 60 6.02 13.21 8.36
N PHE A 61 5.07 12.58 9.05
CA PHE A 61 3.95 11.87 8.42
C PHE A 61 3.20 12.76 7.43
N GLY A 62 2.77 12.18 6.31
CA GLY A 62 2.03 12.88 5.29
C GLY A 62 2.89 13.76 4.37
N ARG A 63 4.22 13.65 4.44
CA ARG A 63 5.18 14.33 3.55
C ARG A 63 5.37 13.52 2.26
N LEU A 64 5.40 14.25 1.15
CA LEU A 64 5.89 13.78 -0.13
C LEU A 64 7.36 14.19 -0.21
N GLN A 65 8.25 13.22 -0.40
CA GLN A 65 9.69 13.40 -0.55
C GLN A 65 10.08 13.03 -1.98
N TYR A 66 11.04 13.75 -2.54
CA TYR A 66 11.59 13.50 -3.87
C TYR A 66 12.98 12.89 -3.66
N GLU A 67 13.12 11.59 -3.93
CA GLU A 67 14.40 10.89 -3.77
C GLU A 67 15.28 11.14 -5.00
N ASN A 68 14.68 11.12 -6.19
CA ASN A 68 15.31 11.47 -7.46
C ASN A 68 14.23 11.80 -8.52
N ASP A 69 14.65 12.07 -9.77
CA ASP A 69 13.77 12.46 -10.88
C ASP A 69 12.68 11.43 -11.21
N ASN A 70 12.90 10.16 -10.86
CA ASN A 70 11.99 9.06 -11.17
C ASN A 70 11.35 8.43 -9.92
N LEU A 71 11.71 8.87 -8.71
CA LEU A 71 11.23 8.30 -7.46
C LEU A 71 10.78 9.37 -6.48
N SER A 72 9.50 9.30 -6.13
CA SER A 72 8.92 10.07 -5.04
C SER A 72 8.37 9.15 -3.97
N VAL A 73 8.58 9.48 -2.70
CA VAL A 73 8.13 8.70 -1.55
C VAL A 73 7.02 9.44 -0.81
N LEU A 74 5.89 8.78 -0.59
CA LEU A 74 4.77 9.28 0.18
C LEU A 74 4.60 8.47 1.46
N THR A 75 4.91 9.09 2.59
CA THR A 75 4.62 8.51 3.90
C THR A 75 3.18 8.85 4.28
N PRO A 76 2.26 7.88 4.40
CA PRO A 76 0.86 8.16 4.70
C PRO A 76 0.66 8.51 6.18
N TYR A 77 -0.55 8.98 6.53
CA TYR A 77 -0.89 9.22 7.93
C TYR A 77 -1.01 7.91 8.71
N PRO A 78 -0.69 7.92 10.02
CA PRO A 78 -0.89 6.77 10.89
C PRO A 78 -2.37 6.37 10.91
N ARG A 79 -2.63 5.06 10.90
CA ARG A 79 -3.98 4.50 11.00
C ARG A 79 -4.60 4.88 12.33
N LEU A 80 -5.83 5.38 12.27
CA LEU A 80 -6.63 5.64 13.45
C LEU A 80 -6.77 4.35 14.30
N PRO A 81 -6.67 4.46 15.63
CA PRO A 81 -6.81 3.33 16.54
C PRO A 81 -8.24 2.76 16.50
N TYR A 82 -8.45 1.58 17.10
CA TYR A 82 -9.75 0.93 17.23
C TYR A 82 -10.46 0.49 15.92
N ARG A 83 -9.72 0.31 14.82
CA ARG A 83 -10.27 -0.28 13.56
C ARG A 83 -11.00 -1.63 13.80
N ASN A 84 -10.56 -2.40 14.78
CA ASN A 84 -11.19 -3.69 15.11
C ASN A 84 -12.56 -3.52 15.80
N HIS A 85 -12.77 -2.42 16.52
CA HIS A 85 -14.03 -2.13 17.23
C HIS A 85 -15.06 -1.43 16.33
N PHE A 86 -14.61 -0.57 15.41
CA PHE A 86 -15.51 0.22 14.56
C PHE A 86 -15.19 0.05 13.07
N GLN A 87 -16.17 -0.46 12.31
CA GLN A 87 -16.00 -0.73 10.87
C GLN A 87 -15.76 0.55 10.04
N TRP A 88 -16.38 1.67 10.43
CA TRP A 88 -16.26 2.95 9.74
C TRP A 88 -14.85 3.56 9.84
N ILE A 89 -14.09 3.24 10.91
CA ILE A 89 -12.69 3.69 11.05
C ILE A 89 -11.83 3.10 9.93
N GLY A 90 -12.11 1.86 9.51
CA GLY A 90 -11.42 1.24 8.39
C GLY A 90 -11.66 1.97 7.07
N TRP A 91 -12.89 2.42 6.84
CA TRP A 91 -13.26 3.23 5.69
C TRP A 91 -12.62 4.62 5.72
N LEU A 92 -12.59 5.27 6.89
CA LEU A 92 -11.98 6.60 7.04
C LEU A 92 -10.47 6.56 6.77
N ASN A 93 -9.76 5.54 7.30
CA ASN A 93 -8.34 5.34 7.02
C ASN A 93 -8.06 5.22 5.50
N GLN A 94 -8.90 4.47 4.78
CA GLN A 94 -8.76 4.33 3.32
C GLN A 94 -9.08 5.64 2.58
N LYS A 95 -10.08 6.40 3.03
CA LYS A 95 -10.38 7.71 2.45
C LYS A 95 -9.24 8.71 2.67
N LEU A 96 -8.62 8.72 3.85
CA LEU A 96 -7.48 9.59 4.14
C LEU A 96 -6.27 9.22 3.27
N LEU A 97 -5.99 7.92 3.14
CA LEU A 97 -4.92 7.42 2.27
C LEU A 97 -5.17 7.82 0.81
N LEU A 98 -6.38 7.58 0.30
CA LEU A 98 -6.79 7.97 -1.05
C LEU A 98 -6.60 9.47 -1.28
N ALA A 99 -7.08 10.31 -0.37
CA ALA A 99 -6.95 11.76 -0.49
C ALA A 99 -5.49 12.21 -0.50
N LYS A 100 -4.61 11.55 0.27
CA LYS A 100 -3.18 11.84 0.27
C LYS A 100 -2.50 11.43 -1.02
N ILE A 101 -2.78 10.23 -1.53
CA ILE A 101 -2.25 9.77 -2.81
C ILE A 101 -2.71 10.70 -3.93
N ARG A 102 -4.00 11.06 -4.00
CA ARG A 102 -4.52 12.02 -5.00
C ARG A 102 -3.83 13.38 -4.97
N ARG A 103 -3.53 13.89 -3.77
CA ARG A 103 -2.79 15.16 -3.63
C ARG A 103 -1.35 15.01 -4.12
N ALA A 104 -0.70 13.87 -3.85
CA ALA A 104 0.65 13.62 -4.32
C ALA A 104 0.71 13.45 -5.83
N THR A 105 -0.17 12.64 -6.43
CA THR A 105 -0.22 12.43 -7.88
C THR A 105 -0.50 13.72 -8.63
N LYS A 106 -1.40 14.58 -8.11
CA LYS A 106 -1.63 15.92 -8.66
C LYS A 106 -0.39 16.81 -8.59
N LYS A 107 0.39 16.76 -7.51
CA LYS A 107 1.64 17.53 -7.39
C LYS A 107 2.74 17.04 -8.33
N LEU A 108 2.74 15.74 -8.61
CA LEU A 108 3.70 15.10 -9.52
C LEU A 108 3.30 15.20 -11.00
N ASN A 109 2.13 15.77 -11.30
CA ASN A 109 1.54 15.77 -12.64
C ASN A 109 1.52 14.36 -13.24
N PHE A 110 1.02 13.40 -12.46
CA PHE A 110 0.80 12.04 -12.95
C PHE A 110 -0.45 12.02 -13.84
N GLU A 111 -0.34 11.37 -14.99
CA GLU A 111 -1.43 11.21 -15.95
C GLU A 111 -1.70 9.72 -16.17
N HIS A 112 -2.94 9.30 -15.90
CA HIS A 112 -3.39 7.91 -16.03
C HIS A 112 -2.43 6.85 -15.46
N PRO A 113 -2.00 6.98 -14.19
CA PRO A 113 -0.95 6.14 -13.62
C PRO A 113 -1.36 4.66 -13.53
N LEU A 114 -0.37 3.78 -13.51
CA LEU A 114 -0.57 2.38 -13.12
C LEU A 114 -0.64 2.29 -11.59
N LEU A 115 -1.70 1.68 -11.06
CA LEU A 115 -1.82 1.43 -9.64
C LEU A 115 -1.30 0.03 -9.32
N TRP A 116 -0.18 -0.07 -8.61
CA TRP A 116 0.40 -1.33 -8.17
C TRP A 116 0.29 -1.44 -6.65
N THR A 117 -0.53 -2.36 -6.13
CA THR A 117 -0.75 -2.51 -4.70
C THR A 117 -0.31 -3.87 -4.17
N PHE A 118 0.34 -3.86 -3.01
CA PHE A 118 0.66 -5.05 -2.23
C PHE A 118 -0.30 -5.26 -1.04
N LEU A 119 -1.23 -4.33 -0.79
CA LEU A 119 -2.07 -4.31 0.40
C LEU A 119 -3.48 -4.88 0.12
N HIS A 120 -3.93 -5.86 0.91
CA HIS A 120 -5.28 -6.47 0.77
C HIS A 120 -6.47 -5.50 1.01
N GLN A 121 -6.26 -4.31 1.56
CA GLN A 121 -7.33 -3.38 1.96
C GLN A 121 -7.56 -2.24 0.96
N THR A 122 -6.99 -2.31 -0.23
CA THR A 122 -7.00 -1.19 -1.19
C THR A 122 -8.17 -1.21 -2.16
N ALA A 123 -9.09 -2.17 -2.03
CA ALA A 123 -10.25 -2.32 -2.91
C ALA A 123 -11.07 -1.03 -3.10
N ASN A 124 -11.24 -0.22 -2.05
CA ASN A 124 -12.01 1.02 -2.14
C ASN A 124 -11.25 2.18 -2.80
N MET A 125 -9.96 2.02 -3.12
CA MET A 125 -9.16 3.01 -3.86
C MET A 125 -9.12 2.71 -5.36
N ILE A 126 -9.42 1.47 -5.76
CA ILE A 126 -9.44 1.08 -7.17
C ILE A 126 -10.56 1.86 -7.90
N GLY A 127 -10.24 2.36 -9.09
CA GLY A 127 -11.05 3.24 -9.92
C GLY A 127 -11.15 4.69 -9.43
N LYS A 128 -10.32 5.12 -8.46
CA LYS A 128 -10.42 6.47 -7.84
C LYS A 128 -9.14 7.27 -7.88
N LEU A 129 -8.09 6.77 -8.51
CA LEU A 129 -6.82 7.46 -8.71
C LEU A 129 -6.64 7.91 -10.16
N ASP A 130 -7.69 7.78 -10.97
CA ASP A 130 -7.65 7.97 -12.43
C ASP A 130 -6.64 7.02 -13.09
N GLU A 131 -6.47 5.84 -12.49
CA GLU A 131 -5.49 4.87 -12.94
C GLU A 131 -5.90 4.22 -14.27
N SER A 132 -4.92 3.90 -15.10
CA SER A 132 -5.15 3.17 -16.37
C SER A 132 -5.27 1.66 -16.17
N VAL A 133 -4.54 1.11 -15.19
CA VAL A 133 -4.55 -0.31 -14.82
C VAL A 133 -4.30 -0.43 -13.32
N ALA A 134 -5.05 -1.31 -12.66
CA ALA A 134 -4.87 -1.70 -11.28
C ALA A 134 -4.30 -3.13 -11.19
N ILE A 135 -3.20 -3.27 -10.44
CA ILE A 135 -2.45 -4.49 -10.25
C ILE A 135 -2.42 -4.82 -8.75
N TYR A 136 -2.91 -6.01 -8.37
CA TYR A 136 -2.67 -6.56 -7.04
C TYR A 136 -1.51 -7.57 -7.08
N HIS A 137 -0.48 -7.34 -6.28
CA HIS A 137 0.65 -8.27 -6.14
C HIS A 137 0.67 -8.91 -4.76
N CYS A 138 0.11 -10.12 -4.69
CA CYS A 138 0.06 -10.94 -3.50
C CYS A 138 1.41 -11.65 -3.28
N VAL A 139 2.19 -11.15 -2.34
CA VAL A 139 3.48 -11.73 -1.93
C VAL A 139 3.37 -12.58 -0.66
N ASP A 140 2.30 -12.40 0.11
CA ASP A 140 2.13 -12.88 1.47
C ASP A 140 0.68 -13.30 1.73
N ASP A 141 0.46 -14.28 2.62
CA ASP A 141 -0.89 -14.65 3.08
C ASP A 141 -1.33 -13.71 4.21
N TRP A 142 -2.07 -12.66 3.83
CA TRP A 142 -2.61 -11.69 4.78
C TRP A 142 -3.52 -12.32 5.83
N SER A 143 -4.25 -13.38 5.47
CA SER A 143 -5.20 -14.06 6.35
C SER A 143 -4.52 -14.91 7.44
N VAL A 144 -3.21 -15.14 7.29
CA VAL A 144 -2.36 -15.81 8.28
C VAL A 144 -1.49 -14.79 9.01
N LEU A 145 -0.78 -13.91 8.27
CA LEU A 145 0.20 -13.00 8.85
C LEU A 145 -0.39 -11.99 9.84
N LEU A 146 -1.53 -11.38 9.51
CA LEU A 146 -2.10 -10.34 10.39
C LEU A 146 -2.67 -10.94 11.68
N PRO A 147 -3.43 -12.06 11.64
CA PRO A 147 -3.87 -12.72 12.85
C PRO A 147 -2.71 -13.20 13.74
N MET A 148 -1.61 -13.71 13.17
CA MET A 148 -0.40 -14.06 13.93
C MET A 148 0.21 -12.85 14.67
N ALA A 149 0.07 -11.65 14.09
CA ALA A 149 0.49 -10.40 14.72
C ALA A 149 -0.59 -9.79 15.64
N GLY A 150 -1.65 -10.53 15.98
CA GLY A 150 -2.77 -10.04 16.80
C GLY A 150 -3.64 -8.98 16.10
N MET A 151 -3.57 -8.90 14.77
CA MET A 151 -4.23 -7.88 13.97
C MET A 151 -5.32 -8.46 13.08
N GLY A 152 -6.57 -8.17 13.42
CA GLY A 152 -7.72 -8.45 12.55
C GLY A 152 -8.10 -9.93 12.48
N GLU A 153 -9.33 -10.19 12.03
CA GLU A 153 -9.89 -11.53 11.94
C GLU A 153 -9.64 -12.13 10.54
N PRO A 154 -9.19 -13.41 10.43
CA PRO A 154 -8.92 -14.06 9.14
C PRO A 154 -10.09 -13.95 8.15
N LYS A 155 -11.33 -14.15 8.61
CA LYS A 155 -12.53 -14.08 7.76
C LYS A 155 -12.72 -12.70 7.13
N ARG A 156 -12.47 -11.64 7.90
CA ARG A 156 -12.60 -10.26 7.45
C ARG A 156 -11.49 -9.90 6.46
N ILE A 157 -10.26 -10.33 6.74
CA ILE A 157 -9.12 -10.12 5.83
C ILE A 157 -9.37 -10.78 4.48
N ARG A 158 -9.84 -12.04 4.48
CA ARG A 158 -10.21 -12.74 3.24
C ARG A 158 -11.34 -12.05 2.49
N LYS A 159 -12.32 -11.48 3.19
CA LYS A 159 -13.39 -10.70 2.57
C LYS A 159 -12.86 -9.43 1.90
N ASP A 160 -11.98 -8.70 2.57
CA ASP A 160 -11.34 -7.49 2.04
C ASP A 160 -10.48 -7.83 0.81
N GLU A 161 -9.68 -8.90 0.89
CA GLU A 161 -8.83 -9.37 -0.22
C GLU A 161 -9.65 -9.87 -1.41
N LYS A 162 -10.73 -10.64 -1.18
CA LYS A 162 -11.64 -11.06 -2.26
C LYS A 162 -12.23 -9.86 -2.99
N LYS A 163 -12.62 -8.83 -2.26
CA LYS A 163 -13.13 -7.60 -2.85
C LYS A 163 -12.07 -6.90 -3.70
N LEU A 164 -10.82 -6.85 -3.24
CA LEU A 164 -9.72 -6.29 -4.02
C LEU A 164 -9.53 -7.06 -5.33
N ILE A 165 -9.48 -8.39 -5.28
CA ILE A 165 -9.30 -9.25 -6.45
C ILE A 165 -10.40 -9.00 -7.49
N SER A 166 -11.65 -8.79 -7.07
CA SER A 166 -12.76 -8.49 -8.00
C SER A 166 -12.72 -7.10 -8.63
N CYS A 167 -11.85 -6.21 -8.15
CA CYS A 167 -11.78 -4.82 -8.62
C CYS A 167 -10.53 -4.52 -9.45
N VAL A 168 -9.48 -5.33 -9.38
CA VAL A 168 -8.23 -5.11 -10.10
C VAL A 168 -8.24 -5.79 -11.47
N ASP A 169 -7.45 -5.26 -12.39
CA ASP A 169 -7.30 -5.81 -13.75
C ASP A 169 -6.34 -6.99 -13.79
N VAL A 170 -5.31 -6.98 -12.93
CA VAL A 170 -4.26 -8.01 -12.90
C VAL A 170 -3.95 -8.44 -11.47
N VAL A 171 -3.81 -9.75 -11.26
CA VAL A 171 -3.34 -10.33 -10.00
C VAL A 171 -2.03 -11.08 -10.22
N PHE A 172 -0.95 -10.61 -9.59
CA PHE A 172 0.29 -11.36 -9.45
C PHE A 172 0.32 -12.10 -8.11
N ARG A 173 0.79 -13.36 -8.15
CA ARG A 173 1.06 -14.15 -6.96
C ARG A 173 2.43 -14.80 -7.09
N VAL A 174 3.21 -14.78 -6.00
CA VAL A 174 4.55 -15.38 -6.00
C VAL A 174 4.55 -16.91 -5.85
N SER A 175 3.40 -17.50 -5.49
CA SER A 175 3.24 -18.95 -5.38
C SER A 175 1.80 -19.36 -5.72
N ALA A 176 1.63 -20.53 -6.34
CA ALA A 176 0.33 -21.10 -6.66
C ALA A 176 -0.53 -21.37 -5.41
N LYS A 177 0.10 -21.56 -4.23
CA LYS A 177 -0.60 -21.75 -2.96
C LYS A 177 -1.26 -20.45 -2.46
N LEU A 178 -0.68 -19.29 -2.78
CA LEU A 178 -1.27 -18.01 -2.42
C LEU A 178 -2.57 -17.79 -3.18
N LEU A 179 -3.55 -17.26 -2.46
CA LEU A 179 -4.92 -17.06 -2.93
C LEU A 179 -5.64 -18.37 -3.33
N GLY A 180 -5.12 -19.55 -2.96
CA GLY A 180 -5.73 -20.85 -3.31
C GLY A 180 -7.15 -21.06 -2.76
N HIS A 181 -7.56 -20.26 -1.77
CA HIS A 181 -8.92 -20.23 -1.26
C HIS A 181 -9.90 -19.43 -2.13
N PHE A 182 -9.42 -18.72 -3.15
CA PHE A 182 -10.23 -17.92 -4.07
C PHE A 182 -10.25 -18.59 -5.46
N LYS A 183 -11.44 -18.62 -6.08
CA LYS A 183 -11.53 -18.79 -7.53
C LYS A 183 -11.17 -17.46 -8.16
N ILE A 184 -9.94 -17.35 -8.64
CA ILE A 184 -9.46 -16.19 -9.39
C ILE A 184 -10.08 -16.30 -10.80
N PRO A 185 -10.73 -15.25 -11.33
CA PRO A 185 -11.28 -15.26 -12.68
C PRO A 185 -10.19 -15.45 -13.75
#